data_AF-A0A7X9JA87-F1
#
_entry.id   AF-A0A7X9JA87-F1
#
_cell.length_a   1.000
_cell.length_b   1.000
_cell.length_c   1.000
_cell.angle_alpha   90.00
_cell.angle_beta   90.00
_cell.angle_gamma   90.00
#
_symmetry.space_group_name_H-M   'P 1'
#
loop_
_entity.id
_entity.type
_entity.pdbx_description
1 polymer ?
#
loop_
_entity_poly.entity_id
_entity_poly.type
_entity_poly.pdbx_seq_one_letter_code
_entity_poly.pdbx_strand_id
1 'polypeptide(L)'
;MNWIETYPLRNNRWKGYFEDIRIDPENGNRDQLSALETARYLLEKKPADLNWETLVPGLIEWVKRTLGGPSFYSAEPIHEQKYCFFVMGSHTARYASLCAQWSVWSGNRTYAERAIRTLNWATYMAAENGTVTVGIDRPDYYNQCWFTDGYFDYVPHFIDCMAALPQLAPADQDHLLSSSGVITHIGYQPRKIVYHTFQAAGQQVLRVTFKPKNVRSGNRELPELTSRDEKSRGWSFDSELNVLRVFHDHNDVEITG
;
A
#
# COMPACT_ATOMS: atom_id res chain seq x y z
N MET A 1 -16.04 -6.00 -13.30
CA MET A 1 -16.64 -5.60 -12.01
C MET A 1 -18.03 -6.21 -11.78
N ASN A 2 -18.91 -6.28 -12.80
CA ASN A 2 -20.29 -6.79 -12.65
C ASN A 2 -20.45 -8.09 -11.83
N TRP A 3 -19.58 -9.08 -12.00
CA TRP A 3 -19.64 -10.33 -11.22
C TRP A 3 -19.35 -10.10 -9.73
N ILE A 4 -18.34 -9.29 -9.40
CA ILE A 4 -17.96 -8.90 -8.04
C ILE A 4 -19.11 -8.16 -7.33
N GLU A 5 -19.79 -7.27 -8.05
CA GLU A 5 -20.95 -6.52 -7.53
C GLU A 5 -22.19 -7.38 -7.34
N THR A 6 -22.42 -8.32 -8.25
CA THR A 6 -23.63 -9.15 -8.22
C THR A 6 -23.54 -10.21 -7.12
N TYR A 7 -22.37 -10.82 -6.89
CA TYR A 7 -22.25 -11.94 -5.95
C TYR A 7 -21.36 -11.63 -4.73
N PRO A 8 -20.01 -11.55 -4.81
CA PRO A 8 -19.17 -11.40 -3.61
C PRO A 8 -19.49 -10.19 -2.74
N LEU A 9 -19.78 -9.02 -3.32
CA LEU A 9 -20.18 -7.83 -2.54
C LEU A 9 -21.53 -8.00 -1.82
N ARG A 10 -22.39 -8.93 -2.26
CA ARG A 10 -23.70 -9.19 -1.65
C ARG A 10 -23.68 -10.31 -0.62
N ASN A 11 -22.84 -11.34 -0.83
CA ASN A 11 -22.88 -12.56 -0.06
C ASN A 11 -21.57 -12.92 0.66
N ASN A 12 -20.53 -12.08 0.52
CA ASN A 12 -19.20 -12.30 1.07
C ASN A 12 -18.56 -13.65 0.70
N ARG A 13 -18.86 -14.15 -0.52
CA ARG A 13 -18.22 -15.33 -1.09
C ARG A 13 -16.97 -14.94 -1.89
N TRP A 14 -15.96 -14.49 -1.16
CA TRP A 14 -14.62 -14.19 -1.67
C TRP A 14 -13.80 -15.49 -1.73
N LYS A 15 -13.53 -16.03 -2.92
CA LYS A 15 -12.79 -17.28 -3.12
C LYS A 15 -12.22 -17.35 -4.53
N GLY A 16 -11.34 -18.33 -4.75
CA GLY A 16 -10.92 -18.74 -6.09
C GLY A 16 -9.68 -18.02 -6.61
N TYR A 17 -9.00 -17.24 -5.75
CA TYR A 17 -7.68 -16.73 -6.08
C TYR A 17 -6.59 -17.80 -5.90
N PHE A 18 -6.55 -18.46 -4.73
CA PHE A 18 -5.56 -19.50 -4.46
C PHE A 18 -6.00 -20.82 -5.10
N GLU A 19 -5.18 -21.32 -6.02
CA GLU A 19 -5.52 -22.46 -6.89
C GLU A 19 -5.15 -23.84 -6.29
N ASP A 20 -4.47 -23.85 -5.15
CA ASP A 20 -3.97 -25.05 -4.48
C ASP A 20 -5.06 -25.82 -3.70
N ILE A 21 -6.26 -25.23 -3.60
CA ILE A 21 -7.44 -25.88 -3.02
C ILE A 21 -8.17 -26.73 -4.07
N ARG A 22 -7.87 -28.03 -4.08
CA ARG A 22 -8.37 -28.97 -5.11
C ARG A 22 -9.89 -29.21 -5.10
N ILE A 23 -10.54 -29.25 -3.94
CA ILE A 23 -11.97 -29.60 -3.82
C ILE A 23 -12.62 -28.76 -2.69
N ASP A 24 -13.66 -27.99 -3.03
CA ASP A 24 -14.49 -27.22 -2.08
C ASP A 24 -15.99 -27.42 -2.40
N PRO A 25 -16.55 -28.61 -2.09
CA PRO A 25 -17.89 -29.01 -2.51
C PRO A 25 -18.99 -28.27 -1.73
N GLU A 26 -18.67 -27.88 -0.49
CA GLU A 26 -19.57 -27.12 0.39
C GLU A 26 -19.51 -25.61 0.12
N ASN A 27 -18.63 -25.18 -0.78
CA ASN A 27 -18.36 -23.78 -1.05
C ASN A 27 -18.00 -22.99 0.22
N GLY A 28 -17.21 -23.61 1.09
CA GLY A 28 -16.83 -23.12 2.41
C GLY A 28 -15.57 -22.26 2.42
N ASN A 29 -14.68 -22.41 1.43
CA ASN A 29 -13.41 -21.70 1.42
C ASN A 29 -13.59 -20.19 1.20
N ARG A 30 -12.79 -19.36 1.87
CA ARG A 30 -12.77 -17.92 1.68
C ARG A 30 -11.35 -17.40 1.70
N ASP A 31 -11.01 -16.47 0.81
CA ASP A 31 -9.68 -15.84 0.76
C ASP A 31 -9.72 -14.35 1.12
N GLN A 32 -8.60 -13.84 1.64
CA GLN A 32 -8.43 -12.44 1.98
C GLN A 32 -8.16 -11.58 0.75
N LEU A 33 -7.47 -12.15 -0.25
CA LEU A 33 -6.91 -11.39 -1.36
C LEU A 33 -7.99 -10.80 -2.26
N SER A 34 -8.94 -11.61 -2.71
CA SER A 34 -10.01 -11.14 -3.59
C SER A 34 -10.84 -10.04 -2.92
N ALA A 35 -11.06 -10.16 -1.61
CA ALA A 35 -11.78 -9.15 -0.83
C ALA A 35 -10.98 -7.85 -0.69
N LEU A 36 -9.71 -7.92 -0.29
CA LEU A 36 -8.88 -6.74 -0.07
C LEU A 36 -8.49 -6.04 -1.38
N GLU A 37 -8.21 -6.78 -2.46
CA GLU A 37 -7.92 -6.17 -3.77
C GLU A 37 -9.18 -5.55 -4.39
N THR A 38 -10.37 -6.10 -4.12
CA THR A 38 -11.62 -5.42 -4.47
C THR A 38 -11.76 -4.12 -3.68
N ALA A 39 -11.48 -4.13 -2.38
CA ALA A 39 -11.54 -2.93 -1.56
C ALA A 39 -10.51 -1.87 -2.01
N ARG A 40 -9.29 -2.28 -2.38
CA ARG A 40 -8.27 -1.42 -2.98
C ARG A 40 -8.78 -0.77 -4.27
N TYR A 41 -9.32 -1.56 -5.19
CA TYR A 41 -9.92 -1.05 -6.43
C TYR A 41 -11.03 -0.02 -6.15
N LEU A 42 -11.93 -0.30 -5.21
CA LEU A 42 -13.01 0.61 -4.84
C LEU A 42 -12.48 1.92 -4.27
N LEU A 43 -11.44 1.88 -3.42
CA LEU A 43 -10.81 3.06 -2.83
C LEU A 43 -10.08 3.91 -3.87
N GLU A 44 -9.42 3.27 -4.83
CA GLU A 44 -8.69 3.95 -5.90
C GLU A 44 -9.65 4.59 -6.91
N LYS A 45 -10.61 3.81 -7.43
CA LYS A 45 -11.48 4.23 -8.54
C LYS A 45 -12.68 5.03 -8.10
N LYS A 46 -13.10 4.91 -6.83
CA LYS A 46 -14.24 5.63 -6.24
C LYS A 46 -15.48 5.63 -7.17
N PRO A 47 -15.94 4.45 -7.64
CA PRO A 47 -17.02 4.36 -8.61
C PRO A 47 -18.30 5.00 -8.05
N ALA A 48 -18.88 5.94 -8.81
CA ALA A 48 -19.98 6.79 -8.33
C ALA A 48 -21.29 6.04 -8.05
N ASP A 49 -21.46 4.86 -8.64
CA ASP A 49 -22.62 3.97 -8.53
C ASP A 49 -22.53 2.98 -7.36
N LEU A 50 -21.38 2.92 -6.68
CA LEU A 50 -21.20 2.07 -5.50
C LEU A 50 -20.96 2.91 -4.26
N ASN A 51 -21.50 2.46 -3.12
CA ASN A 51 -21.22 3.04 -1.81
C ASN A 51 -19.84 2.57 -1.30
N TRP A 52 -18.78 2.88 -2.05
CA TRP A 52 -17.42 2.42 -1.76
C TRP A 52 -16.93 2.90 -0.39
N GLU A 53 -17.37 4.07 0.08
CA GLU A 53 -17.05 4.59 1.41
C GLU A 53 -17.53 3.67 2.54
N THR A 54 -18.62 2.92 2.32
CA THR A 54 -19.09 1.90 3.26
C THR A 54 -18.48 0.53 2.97
N LEU A 55 -18.32 0.19 1.68
CA LEU A 55 -17.84 -1.13 1.27
C LEU A 55 -16.38 -1.37 1.65
N VAL A 56 -15.49 -0.39 1.46
CA VAL A 56 -14.05 -0.52 1.74
C VAL A 56 -13.79 -0.89 3.21
N PRO A 57 -14.22 -0.10 4.22
CA PRO A 57 -14.04 -0.48 5.62
C PRO A 57 -14.80 -1.75 5.97
N GLY A 58 -15.97 -2.00 5.35
CA GLY A 58 -16.73 -3.23 5.53
C GLY A 58 -15.95 -4.49 5.12
N LEU A 59 -15.19 -4.42 4.01
CA LEU A 59 -14.34 -5.52 3.55
C LEU A 59 -13.11 -5.71 4.44
N ILE A 60 -12.48 -4.61 4.90
CA ILE A 60 -11.38 -4.69 5.87
C ILE A 60 -11.84 -5.41 7.15
N GLU A 61 -12.97 -4.99 7.73
CA GLU A 61 -13.53 -5.63 8.93
C GLU A 61 -14.01 -7.06 8.69
N TRP A 62 -14.52 -7.36 7.49
CA TRP A 62 -14.91 -8.72 7.14
C TRP A 62 -13.70 -9.66 7.08
N VAL A 63 -12.59 -9.24 6.46
CA VAL A 63 -11.35 -10.02 6.43
C VAL A 63 -10.80 -10.22 7.82
N LYS A 64 -10.68 -9.16 8.63
CA LYS A 64 -10.26 -9.25 10.03
C LYS A 64 -11.09 -10.27 10.82
N ARG A 65 -12.42 -10.21 10.71
CA ARG A 65 -13.33 -11.11 11.44
C ARG A 65 -13.26 -12.56 10.95
N THR A 66 -13.06 -12.76 9.64
CA THR A 66 -13.18 -14.08 9.00
C THR A 66 -11.85 -14.83 8.94
N LEU A 67 -10.76 -14.09 8.77
CA LEU A 67 -9.42 -14.60 8.48
C LEU A 67 -8.36 -14.00 9.42
N GLY A 68 -8.75 -13.21 10.42
CA GLY A 68 -7.80 -12.75 11.45
C GLY A 68 -7.30 -13.90 12.31
N GLY A 69 -5.99 -13.90 12.57
CA GLY A 69 -5.34 -14.73 13.58
C GLY A 69 -5.53 -14.19 14.99
N PRO A 70 -5.12 -14.97 16.01
CA PRO A 70 -4.97 -14.45 17.37
C PRO A 70 -4.11 -13.17 17.34
N SER A 71 -4.56 -12.13 18.04
CA SER A 71 -3.79 -10.89 18.12
C SER A 71 -2.40 -11.16 18.70
N PHE A 72 -1.36 -10.74 17.99
CA PHE A 72 0.01 -10.72 18.51
C PHE A 72 0.25 -9.35 19.14
N TYR A 73 0.07 -9.27 20.46
CA TYR A 73 -0.15 -8.00 21.17
C TYR A 73 -1.32 -7.22 20.56
N SER A 74 -1.04 -6.17 19.80
CA SER A 74 -2.03 -5.31 19.15
C SER A 74 -1.97 -5.34 17.62
N ALA A 75 -1.12 -6.20 17.06
CA ALA A 75 -1.13 -6.51 15.64
C ALA A 75 -2.32 -7.40 15.28
N GLU A 76 -2.75 -7.32 14.02
CA GLU A 76 -3.86 -8.10 13.47
C GLU A 76 -3.32 -9.04 12.37
N PRO A 77 -2.64 -10.16 12.70
CA PRO A 77 -2.17 -11.11 11.70
C PRO A 77 -3.33 -11.69 10.87
N ILE A 78 -3.11 -11.94 9.59
CA ILE A 78 -4.15 -12.41 8.67
C ILE A 78 -3.74 -13.74 8.05
N HIS A 79 -4.68 -14.70 8.08
CA HIS A 79 -4.54 -15.98 7.40
C HIS A 79 -4.80 -15.83 5.89
N GLU A 80 -4.19 -16.71 5.09
CA GLU A 80 -4.37 -16.74 3.62
C GLU A 80 -5.83 -16.97 3.23
N GLN A 81 -6.38 -18.09 3.67
CA GLN A 81 -7.71 -18.55 3.30
C GLN A 81 -8.22 -19.58 4.31
N LYS A 82 -9.52 -19.89 4.30
CA LYS A 82 -10.11 -20.84 5.27
C LYS A 82 -9.54 -22.25 5.17
N TYR A 83 -9.11 -22.69 3.99
CA TYR A 83 -8.57 -24.04 3.79
C TYR A 83 -7.04 -24.10 3.89
N CYS A 84 -6.37 -22.95 3.99
CA CYS A 84 -4.97 -22.77 4.34
C CYS A 84 -4.91 -21.72 5.45
N PHE A 85 -5.40 -22.13 6.63
CA PHE A 85 -5.67 -21.20 7.74
C PHE A 85 -4.39 -20.97 8.57
N PHE A 86 -3.38 -20.36 7.95
CA PHE A 86 -2.11 -19.98 8.58
C PHE A 86 -1.84 -18.49 8.39
N VAL A 87 -1.38 -17.80 9.45
CA VAL A 87 -1.03 -16.38 9.31
C VAL A 87 0.28 -16.25 8.54
N MET A 88 0.31 -15.33 7.58
CA MET A 88 1.45 -15.15 6.69
C MET A 88 1.82 -13.68 6.58
N GLY A 89 3.11 -13.40 6.40
CA GLY A 89 3.64 -12.04 6.35
C GLY A 89 3.04 -11.23 5.21
N SER A 90 2.94 -11.82 4.02
CA SER A 90 2.45 -11.18 2.79
C SER A 90 1.00 -10.71 2.92
N HIS A 91 0.12 -11.59 3.40
CA HIS A 91 -1.31 -11.30 3.57
C HIS A 91 -1.56 -10.29 4.69
N THR A 92 -0.78 -10.39 5.76
CA THR A 92 -0.82 -9.43 6.88
C THR A 92 -0.36 -8.04 6.42
N ALA A 93 0.71 -7.97 5.62
CA ALA A 93 1.17 -6.72 5.04
C ALA A 93 0.13 -6.11 4.08
N ARG A 94 -0.54 -6.93 3.24
CA ARG A 94 -1.64 -6.46 2.38
C ARG A 94 -2.74 -5.78 3.17
N TYR A 95 -3.20 -6.45 4.21
CA TYR A 95 -4.23 -5.91 5.08
C TYR A 95 -3.79 -4.59 5.74
N ALA A 96 -2.54 -4.51 6.21
CA ALA A 96 -1.98 -3.29 6.76
C ALA A 96 -1.95 -2.14 5.73
N SER A 97 -1.57 -2.42 4.47
CA SER A 97 -1.53 -1.42 3.40
C SER A 97 -2.90 -0.81 3.10
N LEU A 98 -3.96 -1.63 3.11
CA LEU A 98 -5.31 -1.14 2.88
C LEU A 98 -5.83 -0.35 4.08
N CYS A 99 -5.48 -0.75 5.31
CA CYS A 99 -5.75 0.06 6.50
C CYS A 99 -5.06 1.42 6.42
N ALA A 100 -3.80 1.45 5.98
CA ALA A 100 -3.05 2.69 5.80
C ALA A 100 -3.73 3.63 4.80
N GLN A 101 -4.06 3.12 3.61
CA GLN A 101 -4.74 3.89 2.56
C GLN A 101 -6.11 4.38 3.01
N TRP A 102 -6.90 3.52 3.67
CA TRP A 102 -8.21 3.92 4.21
C TRP A 102 -8.07 5.01 5.27
N SER A 103 -7.03 4.95 6.12
CA SER A 103 -6.79 5.98 7.14
C SER A 103 -6.49 7.35 6.53
N VAL A 104 -5.73 7.40 5.42
CA VAL A 104 -5.43 8.64 4.69
C VAL A 104 -6.70 9.23 4.10
N TRP A 105 -7.53 8.38 3.49
CA TRP A 105 -8.76 8.86 2.85
C TRP A 105 -9.81 9.29 3.88
N SER A 106 -10.08 8.46 4.90
CA SER A 106 -11.14 8.70 5.88
C SER A 106 -10.77 9.66 7.01
N GLY A 107 -9.46 9.94 7.19
CA GLY A 107 -8.93 10.63 8.37
C GLY A 107 -9.01 9.82 9.67
N ASN A 108 -9.46 8.56 9.63
CA ASN A 108 -9.61 7.73 10.81
C ASN A 108 -8.26 7.17 11.28
N ARG A 109 -7.68 7.81 12.30
CA ARG A 109 -6.38 7.45 12.88
C ARG A 109 -6.31 6.04 13.45
N THR A 110 -7.43 5.43 13.85
CA THR A 110 -7.43 4.04 14.33
C THR A 110 -6.97 3.05 13.24
N TYR A 111 -7.28 3.32 11.97
CA TYR A 111 -6.78 2.50 10.88
C TYR A 111 -5.27 2.70 10.62
N ALA A 112 -4.75 3.91 10.84
CA ALA A 112 -3.30 4.15 10.77
C ALA A 112 -2.56 3.36 11.86
N GLU A 113 -3.07 3.37 13.11
CA GLU A 113 -2.47 2.58 14.20
C GLU A 113 -2.51 1.08 13.93
N ARG A 114 -3.64 0.56 13.41
CA ARG A 114 -3.77 -0.84 13.00
C ARG A 114 -2.77 -1.19 11.90
N ALA A 115 -2.63 -0.35 10.89
CA ALA A 115 -1.66 -0.54 9.81
C ALA A 115 -0.24 -0.64 10.36
N ILE A 116 0.19 0.31 11.18
CA ILE A 116 1.56 0.35 11.73
C ILE A 116 1.86 -0.91 12.55
N ARG A 117 0.96 -1.28 13.48
CA ARG A 117 1.16 -2.44 14.35
C ARG A 117 1.18 -3.75 13.57
N THR A 118 0.32 -3.86 12.58
CA THR A 118 0.19 -5.06 11.76
C THR A 118 1.34 -5.19 10.77
N LEU A 119 1.83 -4.08 10.20
CA LEU A 119 3.03 -4.07 9.37
C LEU A 119 4.29 -4.43 10.18
N ASN A 120 4.41 -3.94 11.42
CA ASN A 120 5.50 -4.34 12.33
C ASN A 120 5.50 -5.84 12.64
N TRP A 121 4.34 -6.47 12.73
CA TRP A 121 4.31 -7.94 12.87
C TRP A 121 4.85 -8.62 11.61
N ALA A 122 4.47 -8.13 10.42
CA ALA A 122 4.93 -8.68 9.16
C ALA A 122 6.46 -8.59 9.00
N THR A 123 7.15 -7.61 9.63
CA THR A 123 8.62 -7.52 9.57
C THR A 123 9.34 -8.72 10.18
N TYR A 124 8.69 -9.48 11.07
CA TYR A 124 9.31 -10.70 11.62
C TYR A 124 9.51 -11.81 10.59
N MET A 125 8.92 -11.69 9.40
CA MET A 125 9.16 -12.64 8.32
C MET A 125 10.41 -12.30 7.49
N ALA A 126 10.98 -11.11 7.65
CA ALA A 126 12.17 -10.69 6.94
C ALA A 126 13.43 -10.96 7.79
N ALA A 127 14.29 -11.86 7.31
CA ALA A 127 15.59 -12.12 7.91
C ALA A 127 16.62 -11.04 7.54
N GLU A 128 17.67 -10.90 8.34
CA GLU A 128 18.75 -9.92 8.12
C GLU A 128 19.45 -10.07 6.76
N ASN A 129 19.44 -11.27 6.18
CA ASN A 129 20.02 -11.55 4.86
C ASN A 129 19.07 -11.22 3.68
N GLY A 130 17.91 -10.63 3.95
CA GLY A 130 16.90 -10.26 2.94
C GLY A 130 16.01 -11.42 2.49
N THR A 131 16.09 -12.59 3.13
CA THR A 131 15.13 -13.68 2.90
C THR A 131 13.82 -13.35 3.59
N VAL A 132 12.70 -13.46 2.87
CA VAL A 132 11.36 -13.32 3.46
C VAL A 132 10.70 -14.68 3.54
N THR A 133 10.36 -15.13 4.75
CA THR A 133 9.65 -16.39 4.99
C THR A 133 8.15 -16.19 4.84
N VAL A 134 7.42 -17.29 4.61
CA VAL A 134 5.96 -17.25 4.45
C VAL A 134 5.28 -16.88 5.76
N GLY A 135 5.65 -17.55 6.85
CA GLY A 135 5.08 -17.32 8.16
C GLY A 135 5.74 -18.15 9.26
N ILE A 136 5.35 -17.89 10.49
CA ILE A 136 5.95 -18.51 11.69
C ILE A 136 5.12 -19.66 12.28
N ASP A 137 3.86 -19.80 11.87
CA ASP A 137 2.90 -20.75 12.48
C ASP A 137 3.22 -22.23 12.21
N ARG A 138 3.99 -22.53 11.16
CA ARG A 138 4.49 -23.88 10.86
C ARG A 138 5.99 -23.80 10.58
N PRO A 139 6.84 -23.85 11.61
CA PRO A 139 8.28 -23.75 11.41
C PRO A 139 8.85 -24.92 10.58
N ASP A 140 8.13 -26.03 10.47
CA ASP A 140 8.46 -27.18 9.61
C ASP A 140 8.21 -26.93 8.11
N TYR A 141 7.38 -25.95 7.76
CA TYR A 141 6.91 -25.78 6.38
C TYR A 141 6.81 -24.32 5.90
N TYR A 142 6.33 -23.39 6.72
CA TYR A 142 6.21 -21.96 6.35
C TYR A 142 7.41 -21.10 6.76
N ASN A 143 8.35 -21.65 7.52
CA ASN A 143 9.66 -21.02 7.78
C ASN A 143 10.64 -21.23 6.61
N GLN A 144 10.13 -21.09 5.38
CA GLN A 144 10.88 -21.10 4.14
C GLN A 144 10.43 -19.93 3.29
N CYS A 145 11.20 -19.61 2.26
CA CYS A 145 10.82 -18.59 1.30
C CYS A 145 9.97 -19.20 0.17
N TRP A 146 8.77 -18.66 -0.04
CA TRP A 146 8.04 -18.82 -1.30
C TRP A 146 8.21 -17.54 -2.10
N PHE A 147 8.60 -17.66 -3.36
CA PHE A 147 8.95 -16.50 -4.17
C PHE A 147 7.77 -15.52 -4.35
N THR A 148 6.56 -16.06 -4.53
CA THR A 148 5.33 -15.28 -4.64
C THR A 148 5.05 -14.50 -3.37
N ASP A 149 5.06 -15.17 -2.22
CA ASP A 149 4.71 -14.57 -0.95
C ASP A 149 5.79 -13.63 -0.46
N GLY A 150 7.05 -14.07 -0.48
CA GLY A 150 8.18 -13.34 0.09
C GLY A 150 8.63 -12.13 -0.73
N TYR A 151 8.50 -12.16 -2.06
CA TYR A 151 9.05 -11.09 -2.92
C TYR A 151 8.03 -10.37 -3.79
N PHE A 152 7.04 -11.08 -4.33
CA PHE A 152 6.03 -10.46 -5.20
C PHE A 152 4.88 -9.86 -4.41
N ASP A 153 4.39 -10.55 -3.38
CA ASP A 153 3.25 -10.10 -2.61
C ASP A 153 3.67 -9.24 -1.41
N TYR A 154 4.66 -9.69 -0.64
CA TYR A 154 5.07 -9.01 0.61
C TYR A 154 5.58 -7.58 0.40
N VAL A 155 6.60 -7.39 -0.44
CA VAL A 155 7.34 -6.11 -0.55
C VAL A 155 6.45 -4.94 -1.01
N PRO A 156 5.58 -5.08 -2.04
CA PRO A 156 4.74 -3.96 -2.48
C PRO A 156 3.89 -3.35 -1.37
N HIS A 157 3.38 -4.15 -0.43
CA HIS A 157 2.53 -3.65 0.66
C HIS A 157 3.30 -2.77 1.66
N PHE A 158 4.61 -2.99 1.82
CA PHE A 158 5.46 -2.08 2.60
C PHE A 158 5.65 -0.74 1.89
N ILE A 159 5.86 -0.78 0.57
CA ILE A 159 5.97 0.42 -0.27
C ILE A 159 4.67 1.23 -0.22
N ASP A 160 3.52 0.56 -0.35
CA ASP A 160 2.20 1.18 -0.23
C ASP A 160 1.96 1.80 1.15
N CYS A 161 2.37 1.10 2.22
CA CYS A 161 2.30 1.63 3.58
C CYS A 161 3.17 2.88 3.74
N MET A 162 4.41 2.88 3.22
CA MET A 162 5.29 4.05 3.25
C MET A 162 4.73 5.22 2.42
N ALA A 163 4.06 4.94 1.30
CA ALA A 163 3.38 5.96 0.51
C ALA A 163 2.19 6.59 1.26
N ALA A 164 1.37 5.77 1.90
CA ALA A 164 0.20 6.23 2.66
C ALA A 164 0.57 6.90 3.99
N LEU A 165 1.56 6.35 4.69
CA LEU A 165 2.05 6.80 5.99
C LEU A 165 3.56 7.12 5.90
N PRO A 166 3.93 8.29 5.35
CA PRO A 166 5.33 8.64 5.07
C PRO A 166 6.28 8.53 6.25
N GLN A 167 5.79 8.65 7.49
CA GLN A 167 6.57 8.45 8.71
C GLN A 167 7.20 7.06 8.82
N LEU A 168 6.69 6.06 8.10
CA LEU A 168 7.22 4.70 8.05
C LEU A 168 8.43 4.55 7.10
N ALA A 169 8.65 5.49 6.20
CA ALA A 169 9.82 5.49 5.33
C ALA A 169 11.10 5.87 6.12
N PRO A 170 12.30 5.57 5.61
CA PRO A 170 13.53 6.12 6.16
C PRO A 170 13.51 7.66 6.19
N ALA A 171 13.91 8.26 7.31
CA ALA A 171 13.90 9.71 7.51
C ALA A 171 15.20 10.41 7.05
N ASP A 172 16.26 9.62 6.88
CA ASP A 172 17.64 10.02 6.65
C ASP A 172 18.08 9.80 5.19
N GLN A 173 17.15 9.46 4.31
CA GLN A 173 17.42 9.18 2.89
C GLN A 173 16.34 9.81 2.00
N ASP A 174 16.74 10.18 0.80
CA ASP A 174 15.84 10.69 -0.24
C ASP A 174 15.20 9.51 -0.99
N HIS A 175 13.87 9.42 -0.98
CA HIS A 175 13.13 8.34 -1.64
C HIS A 175 11.83 8.82 -2.28
N LEU A 176 11.57 8.36 -3.50
CA LEU A 176 10.23 8.37 -4.08
C LEU A 176 9.33 7.40 -3.30
N LEU A 177 8.21 7.91 -2.78
CA LEU A 177 7.21 7.11 -2.07
C LEU A 177 6.05 6.70 -2.98
N SER A 178 5.58 7.59 -3.86
CA SER A 178 4.52 7.26 -4.81
C SER A 178 4.60 8.08 -6.09
N SER A 179 4.01 7.54 -7.16
CA SER A 179 3.92 8.19 -8.46
C SER A 179 2.58 7.84 -9.10
N SER A 180 1.91 8.83 -9.70
CA SER A 180 0.69 8.62 -10.50
C SER A 180 0.96 8.06 -11.90
N GLY A 181 2.23 7.91 -12.28
CA GLY A 181 2.68 7.44 -13.58
C GLY A 181 3.98 6.65 -13.51
N VAL A 182 4.40 6.07 -14.63
CA VAL A 182 5.62 5.24 -14.67
C VAL A 182 6.86 6.14 -14.61
N ILE A 183 7.75 5.89 -13.66
CA ILE A 183 9.08 6.51 -13.58
C ILE A 183 10.03 5.68 -14.44
N THR A 184 10.61 6.30 -15.46
CA THR A 184 11.54 5.66 -16.40
C THR A 184 13.01 5.89 -16.02
N HIS A 185 13.28 6.98 -15.29
CA HIS A 185 14.58 7.28 -14.73
C HIS A 185 14.42 8.09 -13.43
N ILE A 186 15.27 7.82 -12.44
CA ILE A 186 15.39 8.62 -11.24
C ILE A 186 16.84 8.62 -10.74
N GLY A 187 17.36 9.79 -10.41
CA GLY A 187 18.70 9.99 -9.89
C GLY A 187 18.66 10.79 -8.60
N TYR A 188 19.43 10.33 -7.60
CA TYR A 188 19.56 10.97 -6.30
C TYR A 188 20.98 11.50 -6.13
N GLN A 189 21.09 12.77 -5.73
CA GLN A 189 22.33 13.47 -5.43
C GLN A 189 22.12 14.33 -4.16
N PRO A 190 23.20 14.73 -3.46
CA PRO A 190 23.05 15.61 -2.30
C PRO A 190 22.23 16.85 -2.63
N ARG A 191 21.06 16.99 -2.00
CA ARG A 191 20.10 18.11 -2.19
C ARG A 191 19.59 18.27 -3.62
N LYS A 192 19.62 17.20 -4.42
CA LYS A 192 19.14 17.22 -5.80
C LYS A 192 18.53 15.87 -6.20
N ILE A 193 17.30 15.91 -6.72
CA ILE A 193 16.61 14.75 -7.28
C ILE A 193 16.17 15.10 -8.70
N VAL A 194 16.46 14.22 -9.66
CA VAL A 194 16.00 14.37 -11.04
C VAL A 194 15.26 13.09 -11.42
N TYR A 195 14.07 13.22 -12.00
CA TYR A 195 13.32 12.07 -12.50
C TYR A 195 12.64 12.34 -13.83
N HIS A 196 12.41 11.26 -14.58
CA HIS A 196 11.67 11.25 -15.84
C HIS A 196 10.47 10.33 -15.76
N THR A 197 9.29 10.85 -16.10
CA THR A 197 8.04 10.09 -16.14
C THR A 197 7.65 9.72 -17.57
N PHE A 198 6.92 8.62 -17.75
CA PHE A 198 6.38 8.24 -19.06
C PHE A 198 5.28 9.20 -19.51
N GLN A 199 4.36 9.55 -18.60
CA GLN A 199 3.34 10.57 -18.84
C GLN A 199 3.89 11.97 -18.55
N ALA A 200 3.62 12.94 -19.42
CA ALA A 200 4.09 14.31 -19.22
C ALA A 200 3.56 14.94 -17.92
N ALA A 201 2.30 14.68 -17.56
CA ALA A 201 1.70 15.21 -16.35
C ALA A 201 1.51 14.09 -15.31
N GLY A 202 1.78 14.42 -14.05
CA GLY A 202 1.70 13.45 -12.97
C GLY A 202 1.96 14.06 -11.59
N GLN A 203 1.72 13.25 -10.58
CA GLN A 203 1.92 13.57 -9.18
C GLN A 203 2.90 12.59 -8.55
N GLN A 204 3.87 13.11 -7.82
CA GLN A 204 4.83 12.31 -7.07
C GLN A 204 4.87 12.76 -5.63
N VAL A 205 5.05 11.79 -4.74
CA VAL A 205 5.30 12.00 -3.33
C VAL A 205 6.69 11.49 -3.04
N LEU A 206 7.54 12.34 -2.46
CA LEU A 206 8.89 12.00 -2.06
C LEU A 206 9.05 12.29 -0.57
N ARG A 207 9.86 11.47 0.12
CA ARG A 207 10.45 11.85 1.39
C ARG A 207 11.89 12.26 1.14
N VAL A 208 12.28 13.42 1.65
CA VAL A 208 13.58 14.03 1.35
C VAL A 208 14.29 14.44 2.63
N THR A 209 15.60 14.65 2.54
CA THR A 209 16.48 15.03 3.66
C THR A 209 16.77 16.53 3.71
N PHE A 210 16.17 17.30 2.80
CA PHE A 210 16.39 18.73 2.65
C PHE A 210 15.08 19.46 2.39
N LYS A 211 15.03 20.74 2.78
CA LYS A 211 13.93 21.64 2.38
C LYS A 211 14.12 22.04 0.91
N PRO A 212 13.15 21.75 0.01
CA PRO A 212 13.25 22.18 -1.38
C PRO A 212 13.27 23.70 -1.50
N LYS A 213 14.13 24.23 -2.38
CA LYS A 213 14.18 25.64 -2.76
C LYS A 213 13.61 25.89 -4.14
N ASN A 214 13.80 24.96 -5.06
CA ASN A 214 13.34 25.09 -6.43
C ASN A 214 12.92 23.73 -6.97
N VAL A 215 11.75 23.69 -7.60
CA VAL A 215 11.22 22.50 -8.29
C VAL A 215 10.89 22.92 -9.71
N ARG A 216 11.40 22.21 -10.71
CA ARG A 216 11.19 22.50 -12.13
C ARG A 216 10.47 21.36 -12.81
N SER A 217 9.54 21.69 -13.71
CA SER A 217 8.94 20.79 -14.67
C SER A 217 9.40 21.21 -16.07
N GLY A 218 10.27 20.42 -16.69
CA GLY A 218 11.04 20.83 -17.86
C GLY A 218 11.84 22.10 -17.58
N ASN A 219 11.62 23.14 -18.39
CA ASN A 219 12.28 24.43 -18.21
C ASN A 219 11.59 25.37 -17.22
N ARG A 220 10.37 25.04 -16.76
CA ARG A 220 9.52 25.91 -15.95
C ARG A 220 9.70 25.65 -14.46
N GLU A 221 9.86 26.70 -13.67
CA GLU A 221 9.78 26.63 -12.21
C GLU A 221 8.32 26.49 -11.75
N LEU A 222 8.09 25.52 -10.86
CA LEU A 222 6.80 25.23 -10.26
C LEU A 222 6.63 26.08 -8.99
N PRO A 223 5.46 26.73 -8.78
CA PRO A 223 5.22 27.50 -7.57
C PRO A 223 5.06 26.58 -6.35
N GLU A 224 5.47 27.07 -5.18
CA GLU A 224 5.12 26.46 -3.90
C GLU A 224 3.63 26.72 -3.61
N LEU A 225 2.89 25.67 -3.26
CA LEU A 225 1.46 25.68 -3.00
C LEU A 225 1.20 25.79 -1.50
N THR A 226 0.32 26.72 -1.13
CA THR A 226 -0.13 26.91 0.26
C THR A 226 -1.28 25.99 0.64
N SER A 227 -1.99 25.42 -0.34
CA SER A 227 -3.06 24.44 -0.13
C SER A 227 -2.73 23.11 -0.83
N ARG A 228 -3.20 22.00 -0.25
CA ARG A 228 -3.05 20.65 -0.83
C ARG A 228 -4.08 20.38 -1.94
N ASP A 229 -4.49 21.40 -2.70
CA ASP A 229 -5.40 21.18 -3.82
C ASP A 229 -4.68 20.43 -4.94
N GLU A 230 -5.02 19.16 -5.11
CA GLU A 230 -4.45 18.24 -6.10
C GLU A 230 -4.59 18.73 -7.54
N LYS A 231 -5.46 19.72 -7.80
CA LYS A 231 -5.66 20.31 -9.13
C LYS A 231 -4.71 21.46 -9.46
N SER A 232 -4.03 22.01 -8.45
CA SER A 232 -3.16 23.18 -8.61
C SER A 232 -1.74 22.72 -8.92
N ARG A 233 -1.22 23.07 -10.11
CA ARG A 233 0.17 22.74 -10.51
C ARG A 233 1.15 23.47 -9.61
N GLY A 234 2.17 22.76 -9.13
CA GLY A 234 3.09 23.28 -8.13
C GLY A 234 3.68 22.18 -7.27
N TRP A 235 4.22 22.56 -6.12
CA TRP A 235 4.71 21.63 -5.11
C TRP A 235 4.38 22.10 -3.70
N SER A 236 4.30 21.17 -2.75
CA SER A 236 4.09 21.47 -1.33
C SER A 236 5.06 20.67 -0.48
N PHE A 237 5.52 21.23 0.64
CA PHE A 237 6.46 20.57 1.54
C PHE A 237 5.93 20.53 2.97
N ASP A 238 5.85 19.32 3.52
CA ASP A 238 5.60 19.06 4.93
C ASP A 238 6.94 18.96 5.66
N SER A 239 7.29 20.00 6.44
CA SER A 239 8.56 20.05 7.15
C SER A 239 8.62 19.19 8.41
N GLU A 240 7.50 18.67 8.90
CA GLU A 240 7.48 17.77 10.05
C GLU A 240 7.94 16.36 9.64
N LEU A 241 7.46 15.89 8.47
CA LEU A 241 7.78 14.57 7.94
C LEU A 241 8.84 14.57 6.83
N ASN A 242 9.25 15.76 6.39
CA ASN A 242 10.04 16.01 5.18
C ASN A 242 9.41 15.39 3.92
N VAL A 243 8.11 15.60 3.72
CA VAL A 243 7.38 15.05 2.58
C VAL A 243 7.16 16.14 1.55
N LEU A 244 7.73 15.93 0.36
CA LEU A 244 7.53 16.75 -0.82
C LEU A 244 6.45 16.12 -1.71
N ARG A 245 5.47 16.92 -2.11
CA ARG A 245 4.49 16.55 -3.15
C ARG A 245 4.71 17.45 -4.35
N VAL A 246 4.83 16.87 -5.53
CA VAL A 246 5.04 17.60 -6.78
C VAL A 246 3.91 17.26 -7.75
N PHE A 247 3.27 18.28 -8.32
CA PHE A 247 2.35 18.15 -9.44
C PHE A 247 2.94 18.84 -10.67
N HIS A 248 3.36 18.05 -11.65
CA HIS A 248 4.11 18.48 -12.83
C HIS A 248 3.29 18.30 -14.13
N ASP A 249 3.67 19.02 -15.19
CA ASP A 249 3.04 18.94 -16.53
C ASP A 249 4.05 18.66 -17.67
N HIS A 250 5.30 18.39 -17.32
CA HIS A 250 6.36 17.90 -18.19
C HIS A 250 7.01 16.62 -17.63
N ASN A 251 7.51 15.74 -18.50
CA ASN A 251 8.06 14.44 -18.11
C ASN A 251 9.36 14.55 -17.29
N ASP A 252 10.21 15.53 -17.60
CA ASP A 252 11.40 15.87 -16.81
C ASP A 252 11.06 16.72 -15.59
N VAL A 253 11.49 16.27 -14.40
CA VAL A 253 11.38 17.04 -13.15
C VAL A 253 12.72 17.10 -12.44
N GLU A 254 13.08 18.30 -11.97
CA GLU A 254 14.26 18.56 -11.15
C GLU A 254 13.85 19.22 -9.84
N ILE A 255 14.34 18.67 -8.72
CA ILE A 255 14.13 19.20 -7.36
C ILE A 255 15.50 19.57 -6.80
N THR A 256 15.65 20.78 -6.25
CA THR A 256 16.90 21.25 -5.64
C THR A 256 16.66 21.93 -4.30
N GLY A 257 17.60 21.80 -3.36
CA GLY A 257 17.51 22.25 -1.97
C GLY A 257 18.38 23.42 -1.55
#